data_AF-A0A8H4IQ59-F1
#
_entry.id   AF-A0A8H4IQ59-F1
#
_cell.length_a   1.000
_cell.length_b   1.000
_cell.length_c   1.000
_cell.angle_alpha   90.00
_cell.angle_beta   90.00
_cell.angle_gamma   90.00
#
_symmetry.space_group_name_H-M   'P 1'
#
loop_
_entity.id
_entity.type
_entity.pdbx_description
1 polymer ?
#
loop_
_entity_poly.entity_id
_entity_poly.type
_entity_poly.pdbx_seq_one_letter_code
_entity_poly.pdbx_strand_id
1 'polypeptide(L)'
;MAHLTSLPSELLLHILSFLPIRSLLAFSLASRSAYVLASSSLQTLSLGIYPTRVSSLISQLSSTSPTASPYSRSTRSLNSSVGSLPSSSPSTASDPFTEDCTVAHVIPQASELRPHTLLAFHTALTSSILSRYCMSMRHLELSIWTLTPPVADALAGLKNLRTLCLRIEDPFGRGFLRRWIINWGSTTDEEDDVGPRSPRRVPDLYRALPEAGTGTEWNKFAEAWSRLETLRLVGAEISDWQLCQILKKNPGLKELWLKKCLDVGAELLKFLDEEWEGRSYLQTLGLVDCDLAGEVNQDAVKHIGSLSNLQVLSLLGCKGLTNSTVERLNDESWHIPQIELPGAHVTDLGPMPAVIEVDPAYVDDEE
;
A
#
# COMPACT_ATOMS: atom_id res chain seq x y z
N MET A 1 -1.31 -1.45 48.33
CA MET A 1 -0.81 -0.83 47.08
C MET A 1 -1.74 -1.26 45.97
N ALA A 2 -2.31 -0.33 45.20
CA ALA A 2 -3.17 -0.68 44.07
C ALA A 2 -2.28 -1.14 42.90
N HIS A 3 -2.47 -2.37 42.42
CA HIS A 3 -1.74 -2.92 41.29
C HIS A 3 -2.59 -2.78 40.03
N LEU A 4 -2.01 -2.31 38.93
CA LEU A 4 -2.71 -2.15 37.64
C LEU A 4 -3.38 -3.46 37.18
N THR A 5 -2.80 -4.61 37.55
CA THR A 5 -3.31 -5.95 37.24
C THR A 5 -4.56 -6.35 38.03
N SER A 6 -5.01 -5.56 38.99
CA SER A 6 -6.29 -5.78 39.69
C SER A 6 -7.49 -5.16 38.96
N LEU A 7 -7.26 -4.43 37.86
CA LEU A 7 -8.31 -3.91 37.01
C LEU A 7 -8.86 -5.01 36.08
N PRO A 8 -10.17 -5.01 35.78
CA PRO A 8 -10.75 -5.83 34.73
C PRO A 8 -10.05 -5.64 33.38
N SER A 9 -9.94 -6.73 32.59
CA SER A 9 -9.30 -6.74 31.28
C SER A 9 -9.88 -5.70 30.32
N GLU A 10 -11.17 -5.40 30.43
CA GLU A 10 -11.88 -4.47 29.57
C GLU A 10 -11.39 -3.04 29.81
N LEU A 11 -11.20 -2.66 31.08
CA LEU A 11 -10.67 -1.35 31.44
C LEU A 11 -9.20 -1.22 31.03
N LEU A 12 -8.42 -2.28 31.18
CA LEU A 12 -7.03 -2.30 30.72
C LEU A 12 -6.95 -2.14 29.20
N LEU A 13 -7.75 -2.87 28.44
CA LEU A 13 -7.81 -2.73 26.97
C LEU A 13 -8.26 -1.35 26.55
N HIS A 14 -9.22 -0.75 27.26
CA HIS A 14 -9.65 0.63 27.00
C HIS A 14 -8.50 1.62 27.26
N ILE A 15 -7.79 1.51 28.38
CA ILE A 15 -6.63 2.36 28.67
C ILE A 15 -5.53 2.18 27.63
N LEU A 16 -5.22 0.93 27.25
CA LEU A 16 -4.19 0.63 26.26
C LEU A 16 -4.54 1.12 24.86
N SER A 17 -5.83 1.25 24.53
CA SER A 17 -6.27 1.78 23.22
C SER A 17 -5.90 3.25 23.01
N PHE A 18 -5.60 4.00 24.08
CA PHE A 18 -5.16 5.39 24.00
C PHE A 18 -3.64 5.56 24.00
N LEU A 19 -2.86 4.47 24.14
CA LEU A 19 -1.41 4.58 24.18
C LEU A 19 -0.82 4.59 22.76
N PRO A 20 0.18 5.44 22.49
CA PRO A 20 0.89 5.41 21.22
C PRO A 20 1.65 4.08 21.09
N ILE A 21 1.88 3.63 19.84
CA ILE A 21 2.44 2.30 19.57
C ILE A 21 3.74 2.05 20.33
N ARG A 22 4.63 3.06 20.44
CA ARG A 22 5.90 2.92 21.18
C ARG A 22 5.69 2.61 22.66
N SER A 23 4.73 3.27 23.30
CA SER A 23 4.40 3.04 24.71
C SER A 23 3.71 1.69 24.90
N LEU A 24 2.87 1.28 23.94
CA LEU A 24 2.23 -0.04 23.93
C LEU A 24 3.27 -1.16 23.76
N LEU A 25 4.26 -0.97 22.89
CA LEU A 25 5.38 -1.90 22.73
C LEU A 25 6.26 -1.94 23.99
N ALA A 26 6.57 -0.80 24.60
CA ALA A 26 7.32 -0.76 25.86
C ALA A 26 6.57 -1.46 27.00
N PHE A 27 5.25 -1.26 27.09
CA PHE A 27 4.38 -1.96 28.03
C PHE A 27 4.39 -3.48 27.80
N SER A 28 4.38 -3.92 26.54
CA SER A 28 4.44 -5.35 26.20
C SER A 28 5.72 -6.06 26.71
N LEU A 29 6.80 -5.31 26.96
CA LEU A 29 8.05 -5.85 27.50
C LEU A 29 8.03 -6.04 29.02
N ALA A 30 7.06 -5.46 29.74
CA ALA A 30 7.03 -5.48 31.19
C ALA A 30 6.64 -6.85 31.78
N SER A 31 5.74 -7.58 31.13
CA SER A 31 5.29 -8.91 31.58
C SER A 31 4.58 -9.70 30.50
N ARG A 32 4.39 -11.02 30.70
CA ARG A 32 3.64 -11.88 29.78
C ARG A 32 2.16 -11.49 29.66
N SER A 33 1.53 -11.05 30.75
CA SER A 33 0.15 -10.57 30.71
C SER A 33 0.03 -9.24 29.98
N ALA A 34 0.97 -8.32 30.22
CA ALA A 34 1.07 -7.06 29.50
C ALA A 34 1.28 -7.28 28.00
N TYR A 35 2.11 -8.26 27.63
CA TYR A 35 2.30 -8.66 26.24
C TYR A 35 1.00 -9.12 25.57
N VAL A 36 0.25 -10.02 26.21
CA VAL A 36 -1.04 -10.52 25.67
C VAL A 36 -2.04 -9.37 25.53
N LEU A 37 -2.16 -8.50 26.53
CA LEU A 37 -3.05 -7.34 26.48
C LEU A 37 -2.66 -6.32 25.41
N ALA A 38 -1.36 -6.01 25.28
CA ALA A 38 -0.85 -5.13 24.24
C ALA A 38 -1.15 -5.69 22.84
N SER A 39 -0.95 -7.00 22.65
CA SER A 39 -1.21 -7.68 21.38
C SER A 39 -2.69 -7.66 20.98
N SER A 40 -3.61 -7.72 21.95
CA SER A 40 -5.04 -7.66 21.67
C SER A 40 -5.58 -6.23 21.52
N SER A 41 -4.86 -5.21 22.01
CA SER A 41 -5.28 -3.81 21.88
C SER A 41 -4.95 -3.15 20.54
N LEU A 42 -3.99 -3.67 19.76
CA LEU A 42 -3.61 -3.06 18.48
C LEU A 42 -4.64 -3.40 17.38
N GLN A 43 -5.52 -2.44 17.06
CA GLN A 43 -6.54 -2.61 16.01
C GLN A 43 -6.17 -1.95 14.68
N THR A 44 -5.38 -0.89 14.73
CA THR A 44 -4.95 -0.09 13.58
C THR A 44 -3.43 -0.07 13.52
N LEU A 45 -2.86 -0.39 12.35
CA LEU A 45 -1.43 -0.37 12.12
C LEU A 45 -1.16 0.23 10.74
N SER A 46 -0.32 1.26 10.69
CA SER A 46 0.31 1.72 9.44
C SER A 46 1.81 1.44 9.53
N LEU A 47 2.33 0.54 8.69
CA LEU A 47 3.71 0.06 8.74
C LEU A 47 4.39 0.22 7.38
N GLY A 48 5.56 0.83 7.38
CA GLY A 48 6.46 0.86 6.23
C GLY A 48 7.91 0.63 6.64
N ILE A 49 8.59 -0.27 5.94
CA ILE A 49 10.02 -0.56 6.16
C ILE A 49 10.79 -0.09 4.94
N TYR A 50 11.74 0.82 5.16
CA TYR A 50 12.43 1.55 4.10
C TYR A 50 13.94 1.40 4.22
N PRO A 51 14.68 1.24 3.11
CA PRO A 51 16.13 1.21 3.15
C PRO A 51 16.71 2.60 3.41
N THR A 52 16.02 3.67 3.02
CA THR A 52 16.50 5.05 3.23
C THR A 52 15.40 5.95 3.79
N ARG A 53 15.81 7.05 4.43
CA ARG A 53 14.88 8.07 4.91
C ARG A 53 14.13 8.75 3.75
N VAL A 54 14.80 8.91 2.61
CA VAL A 54 14.20 9.51 1.42
C VAL A 54 13.06 8.64 0.88
N SER A 55 13.25 7.31 0.78
CA SER A 55 12.16 6.43 0.34
C SER A 55 10.99 6.41 1.33
N SER A 56 11.25 6.51 2.63
CA SER A 56 10.19 6.71 3.63
C SER A 56 9.41 8.00 3.42
N LEU A 57 10.10 9.13 3.18
CA LEU A 57 9.44 10.41 2.92
C LEU A 57 8.65 10.39 1.61
N ILE A 58 9.20 9.82 0.54
CA ILE A 58 8.50 9.67 -0.75
C ILE A 58 7.24 8.82 -0.56
N SER A 59 7.33 7.72 0.18
CA SER A 59 6.21 6.83 0.45
C SER A 59 5.12 7.54 1.26
N GLN A 60 5.49 8.29 2.31
CA GLN A 60 4.57 9.12 3.11
C GLN A 60 3.92 10.25 2.29
N LEU A 61 4.68 10.93 1.44
CA LEU A 61 4.15 11.97 0.56
C LEU A 61 3.20 11.39 -0.49
N SER A 62 3.37 10.12 -0.83
CA SER A 62 2.50 9.43 -1.77
C SER A 62 1.29 8.76 -1.10
N SER A 63 1.28 8.63 0.23
CA SER A 63 0.15 8.08 0.99
C SER A 63 -0.89 9.14 1.35
N THR A 64 -0.56 10.43 1.26
CA THR A 64 -1.57 11.51 1.33
C THR A 64 -2.52 11.37 0.14
N SER A 65 -3.78 11.08 0.42
CA SER A 65 -4.80 10.81 -0.59
C SER A 65 -5.07 12.00 -1.51
N PRO A 66 -5.45 11.78 -2.78
CA PRO A 66 -5.96 12.81 -3.68
C PRO A 66 -7.36 13.34 -3.29
N THR A 67 -8.06 12.70 -2.34
CA THR A 67 -9.32 13.24 -1.77
C THR A 67 -9.12 14.48 -0.91
N ALA A 68 -7.88 14.88 -0.61
CA ALA A 68 -7.60 16.24 -0.18
C ALA A 68 -7.73 17.17 -1.39
N SER A 69 -8.91 17.79 -1.52
CA SER A 69 -9.13 18.98 -2.34
C SER A 69 -7.86 19.86 -2.40
N PRO A 70 -7.46 20.36 -3.58
CA PRO A 70 -6.25 21.18 -3.75
C PRO A 70 -6.24 22.47 -2.92
N TYR A 71 -7.32 22.79 -2.19
CA TYR A 71 -7.42 23.93 -1.29
C TYR A 71 -6.86 23.70 0.14
N SER A 72 -6.42 22.49 0.51
CA SER A 72 -5.71 22.27 1.79
C SER A 72 -4.18 22.28 1.67
N ARG A 73 -3.65 22.97 0.65
CA ARG A 73 -2.22 23.28 0.55
C ARG A 73 -1.87 24.36 1.57
N SER A 74 -1.83 24.00 2.86
CA SER A 74 -1.15 24.80 3.87
C SER A 74 0.31 24.90 3.46
N THR A 75 0.69 26.11 3.07
CA THR A 75 2.03 26.54 2.73
C THR A 75 2.99 26.12 3.85
N ARG A 76 3.76 25.06 3.63
CA ARG A 76 4.95 24.77 4.44
C ARG A 76 6.00 25.81 4.02
N SER A 77 5.93 26.98 4.66
CA SER A 77 6.92 28.05 4.53
C SER A 77 8.27 27.52 4.99
N LEU A 78 9.19 27.43 4.05
CA LEU A 78 10.61 27.58 4.32
C LEU A 78 10.78 28.99 4.89
N ASN A 79 11.14 29.11 6.17
CA ASN A 79 11.72 30.32 6.72
C ASN A 79 12.78 29.95 7.76
N SER A 80 14.01 30.22 7.36
CA SER A 80 15.21 30.36 8.19
C SER A 80 15.02 31.44 9.26
N SER A 81 15.38 31.09 10.50
CA SER A 81 15.95 31.93 11.57
C SER A 81 15.70 33.44 11.60
N VAL A 82 15.08 33.93 12.68
CA VAL A 82 15.54 34.93 13.69
C VAL A 82 14.35 35.24 14.62
N GLY A 83 14.61 35.40 15.93
CA GLY A 83 13.61 35.15 16.99
C GLY A 83 12.75 36.33 17.45
N SER A 84 11.67 35.99 18.19
CA SER A 84 11.10 36.68 19.37
C SER A 84 9.78 36.00 19.80
N LEU A 85 9.50 36.00 21.11
CA LEU A 85 8.37 35.36 21.83
C LEU A 85 7.02 36.13 21.67
N PRO A 86 5.91 35.77 22.36
CA PRO A 86 4.89 34.83 21.91
C PRO A 86 3.49 35.48 21.82
N SER A 87 2.64 35.07 20.87
CA SER A 87 1.21 35.42 20.92
C SER A 87 0.34 34.20 20.66
N SER A 88 -0.47 33.94 21.67
CA SER A 88 -1.50 32.93 21.82
C SER A 88 -2.61 32.98 20.77
N SER A 89 -3.18 31.78 20.51
CA SER A 89 -4.49 31.42 19.91
C SER A 89 -4.48 31.01 18.42
N PRO A 90 -5.41 30.15 17.98
CA PRO A 90 -5.84 28.88 18.56
C PRO A 90 -5.62 27.72 17.56
N SER A 91 -5.31 26.55 18.10
CA SER A 91 -5.14 25.29 17.37
C SER A 91 -6.43 24.87 16.67
N THR A 92 -6.45 24.95 15.34
CA THR A 92 -7.37 24.17 14.50
C THR A 92 -7.01 22.69 14.65
N ALA A 93 -7.99 21.91 15.09
CA ALA A 93 -7.87 20.49 15.37
C ALA A 93 -7.41 19.69 14.13
N SER A 94 -6.12 19.38 14.06
CA SER A 94 -5.65 18.15 13.43
C SER A 94 -6.05 17.00 14.36
N ASP A 95 -6.82 16.06 13.83
CA ASP A 95 -7.31 14.88 14.54
C ASP A 95 -6.11 14.13 15.18
N PRO A 96 -5.95 14.16 16.52
CA PRO A 96 -4.74 13.66 17.18
C PRO A 96 -4.63 12.13 17.19
N PHE A 97 -5.62 11.41 16.64
CA PHE A 97 -5.70 9.96 16.70
C PHE A 97 -5.01 9.22 15.53
N THR A 98 -4.57 9.94 14.50
CA THR A 98 -4.08 9.30 13.26
C THR A 98 -2.55 9.28 13.14
N GLU A 99 -1.84 10.22 13.77
CA GLU A 99 -0.37 10.28 13.67
C GLU A 99 0.35 9.19 14.50
N ASP A 100 -0.27 8.74 15.59
CA ASP A 100 0.38 7.89 16.61
C ASP A 100 0.43 6.39 16.28
N CYS A 101 -0.24 5.96 15.20
CA CYS A 101 -0.23 4.56 14.73
C CYS A 101 0.63 4.32 13.48
N THR A 102 1.36 5.34 13.01
CA THR A 102 2.26 5.24 11.85
C THR A 102 3.67 4.85 12.27
N VAL A 103 4.14 3.70 11.80
CA VAL A 103 5.46 3.15 12.07
C VAL A 103 6.24 3.09 10.77
N ALA A 104 7.09 4.09 10.55
CA ALA A 104 8.11 4.04 9.51
C ALA A 104 9.44 3.58 10.12
N HIS A 105 9.96 2.43 9.67
CA HIS A 105 11.25 1.92 10.09
C HIS A 105 12.28 2.08 8.97
N VAL A 106 13.36 2.81 9.24
CA VAL A 106 14.50 2.93 8.32
C VAL A 106 15.58 1.95 8.77
N ILE A 107 16.00 1.07 7.86
CA ILE A 107 17.05 0.08 8.15
C ILE A 107 18.39 0.80 8.32
N PRO A 108 19.07 0.67 9.46
CA PRO A 108 20.40 1.26 9.66
C PRO A 108 21.40 0.69 8.66
N GLN A 109 22.28 1.54 8.10
CA GLN A 109 23.35 1.13 7.19
C GLN A 109 22.88 0.28 5.99
N ALA A 110 21.67 0.53 5.49
CA ALA A 110 21.13 -0.24 4.36
C ALA A 110 22.03 -0.23 3.11
N SER A 111 22.83 0.82 2.91
CA SER A 111 23.81 0.93 1.81
C SER A 111 24.95 -0.09 1.90
N GLU A 112 25.27 -0.60 3.09
CA GLU A 112 26.34 -1.58 3.31
C GLU A 112 25.83 -3.02 3.17
N LEU A 113 24.51 -3.22 3.22
CA LEU A 113 23.87 -4.52 3.19
C LEU A 113 23.48 -4.92 1.77
N ARG A 114 23.67 -6.21 1.45
CA ARG A 114 23.23 -6.75 0.17
C ARG A 114 21.70 -6.75 0.08
N PRO A 115 21.10 -6.51 -1.10
CA PRO A 115 19.64 -6.46 -1.28
C PRO A 115 18.88 -7.69 -0.74
N HIS A 116 19.45 -8.89 -0.83
CA HIS A 116 18.82 -10.10 -0.29
C HIS A 116 18.71 -10.10 1.24
N THR A 117 19.72 -9.55 1.94
CA THR A 117 19.73 -9.50 3.40
C THR A 117 18.67 -8.50 3.85
N LEU A 118 18.56 -7.39 3.13
CA LEU A 118 17.53 -6.38 3.34
C LEU A 118 16.12 -6.97 3.12
N LEU A 119 15.91 -7.70 2.03
CA LEU A 119 14.61 -8.32 1.73
C LEU A 119 14.23 -9.41 2.73
N ALA A 120 15.20 -10.24 3.15
CA ALA A 120 14.99 -11.26 4.17
C ALA A 120 14.64 -10.63 5.53
N PHE A 121 15.37 -9.58 5.92
CA PHE A 121 15.06 -8.81 7.13
C PHE A 121 13.67 -8.18 7.07
N HIS A 122 13.35 -7.49 5.96
CA HIS A 122 12.04 -6.90 5.71
C HIS A 122 10.93 -7.95 5.84
N THR A 123 11.08 -9.11 5.17
CA THR A 123 10.11 -10.21 5.18
C THR A 123 9.94 -10.80 6.57
N ALA A 124 11.03 -11.08 7.27
CA ALA A 124 10.99 -11.65 8.62
C ALA A 124 10.33 -10.68 9.61
N LEU A 125 10.68 -9.39 9.53
CA LEU A 125 10.11 -8.37 10.40
C LEU A 125 8.61 -8.19 10.14
N THR A 126 8.23 -8.05 8.86
CA THR A 126 6.82 -7.86 8.45
C THR A 126 5.98 -9.07 8.85
N SER A 127 6.38 -10.28 8.49
CA SER A 127 5.64 -11.51 8.81
C SER A 127 5.54 -11.74 10.32
N SER A 128 6.58 -11.43 11.10
CA SER A 128 6.57 -11.54 12.56
C SER A 128 5.57 -10.57 13.20
N ILE A 129 5.54 -9.32 12.74
CA ILE A 129 4.59 -8.30 13.23
C ILE A 129 3.15 -8.71 12.90
N LEU A 130 2.88 -9.07 11.64
CA LEU A 130 1.54 -9.46 11.20
C LEU A 130 1.03 -10.70 11.94
N SER A 131 1.88 -11.72 12.11
CA SER A 131 1.54 -12.94 12.84
C SER A 131 1.28 -12.66 14.32
N ARG A 132 1.99 -11.69 14.93
CA ARG A 132 1.80 -11.31 16.33
C ARG A 132 0.43 -10.67 16.58
N TYR A 133 -0.05 -9.84 15.66
CA TYR A 133 -1.29 -9.07 15.84
C TYR A 133 -2.48 -9.64 15.04
N CYS A 134 -2.37 -10.87 14.55
CA CYS A 134 -3.31 -11.42 13.58
C CYS A 134 -4.78 -11.52 14.04
N MET A 135 -5.01 -11.62 15.35
CA MET A 135 -6.35 -11.78 15.91
C MET A 135 -7.08 -10.45 16.15
N SER A 136 -6.35 -9.34 16.33
CA SER A 136 -6.89 -8.04 16.75
C SER A 136 -6.96 -7.01 15.63
N MET A 137 -6.12 -7.14 14.60
CA MET A 137 -6.04 -6.15 13.53
C MET A 137 -7.33 -6.04 12.72
N ARG A 138 -7.76 -4.79 12.52
CA ARG A 138 -8.94 -4.39 11.75
C ARG A 138 -8.59 -3.45 10.61
N HIS A 139 -7.64 -2.54 10.84
CA HIS A 139 -7.19 -1.57 9.86
C HIS A 139 -5.68 -1.73 9.66
N LEU A 140 -5.28 -2.10 8.45
CA LEU A 140 -3.89 -2.29 8.08
C LEU A 140 -3.55 -1.42 6.88
N GLU A 141 -2.58 -0.54 7.05
CA GLU A 141 -1.85 0.09 5.96
C GLU A 141 -0.42 -0.48 5.98
N LEU A 142 0.00 -1.05 4.86
CA LEU A 142 1.27 -1.75 4.78
C LEU A 142 2.00 -1.38 3.49
N SER A 143 3.23 -0.90 3.63
CA SER A 143 4.15 -0.69 2.51
C SER A 143 5.24 -1.76 2.54
N ILE A 144 5.23 -2.65 1.55
CA ILE A 144 6.21 -3.72 1.37
C ILE A 144 6.97 -3.59 0.05
N TRP A 145 8.11 -4.28 -0.07
CA TRP A 145 8.88 -4.27 -1.32
C TRP A 145 8.40 -5.30 -2.34
N THR A 146 7.95 -6.46 -1.86
CA THR A 146 7.38 -7.54 -2.65
C THR A 146 6.52 -8.41 -1.74
N LEU A 147 5.46 -9.00 -2.29
CA LEU A 147 4.60 -9.93 -1.58
C LEU A 147 5.27 -11.30 -1.54
N THR A 148 5.95 -11.61 -0.44
CA THR A 148 6.58 -12.91 -0.24
C THR A 148 5.60 -13.92 0.39
N PRO A 149 5.78 -15.24 0.19
CA PRO A 149 4.89 -16.25 0.76
C PRO A 149 4.68 -16.13 2.28
N PRO A 150 5.72 -15.87 3.13
CA PRO A 150 5.52 -15.70 4.56
C PRO A 150 4.70 -14.47 4.93
N VAL A 151 4.81 -13.39 4.16
CA VAL A 151 3.99 -12.18 4.36
C VAL A 151 2.56 -12.44 3.92
N ALA A 152 2.36 -13.13 2.80
CA ALA A 152 1.03 -13.53 2.34
C ALA A 152 0.33 -14.46 3.33
N ASP A 153 1.03 -15.45 3.89
CA ASP A 153 0.47 -16.32 4.95
C ASP A 153 0.06 -15.51 6.19
N ALA A 154 0.91 -14.58 6.61
CA ALA A 154 0.62 -13.74 7.77
C ALA A 154 -0.56 -12.77 7.51
N LEU A 155 -0.67 -12.21 6.30
CA LEU A 155 -1.79 -11.37 5.87
C LEU A 155 -3.10 -12.18 5.76
N ALA A 156 -3.04 -13.40 5.24
CA ALA A 156 -4.19 -14.30 5.16
C ALA A 156 -4.70 -14.71 6.56
N GLY A 157 -3.83 -14.71 7.57
CA GLY A 157 -4.19 -14.94 8.97
C GLY A 157 -5.05 -13.84 9.61
N LEU A 158 -5.17 -12.66 8.99
CA LEU A 158 -5.89 -11.49 9.51
C LEU A 158 -7.42 -11.59 9.32
N LYS A 159 -8.08 -12.51 10.01
CA LYS A 159 -9.51 -12.83 9.79
C LYS A 159 -10.49 -11.69 10.11
N ASN A 160 -10.07 -10.73 10.94
CA ASN A 160 -10.91 -9.61 11.40
C ASN A 160 -10.69 -8.30 10.63
N LEU A 161 -9.96 -8.36 9.52
CA LEU A 161 -9.61 -7.19 8.72
C LEU A 161 -10.85 -6.55 8.07
N ARG A 162 -10.96 -5.23 8.23
CA ARG A 162 -11.98 -4.37 7.63
C ARG A 162 -11.41 -3.42 6.60
N THR A 163 -10.20 -2.91 6.84
CA THR A 163 -9.50 -2.02 5.91
C THR A 163 -8.13 -2.60 5.62
N LEU A 164 -7.84 -2.82 4.34
CA LEU A 164 -6.53 -3.19 3.86
C LEU A 164 -6.05 -2.14 2.85
N CYS A 165 -4.95 -1.48 3.14
CA CYS A 165 -4.19 -0.71 2.17
C CYS A 165 -2.81 -1.37 2.02
N LEU A 166 -2.56 -1.96 0.86
CA LEU A 166 -1.29 -2.60 0.55
C LEU A 166 -0.59 -1.86 -0.58
N ARG A 167 0.63 -1.40 -0.28
CA ARG A 167 1.55 -0.75 -1.22
C ARG A 167 2.73 -1.64 -1.48
N ILE A 168 2.96 -1.95 -2.74
CA ILE A 168 4.15 -2.64 -3.20
C ILE A 168 5.03 -1.61 -3.90
N GLU A 169 6.19 -1.32 -3.31
CA GLU A 169 7.16 -0.34 -3.80
C GLU A 169 8.49 -1.02 -4.11
N ASP A 170 9.08 -0.81 -5.28
CA ASP A 170 10.42 -1.31 -5.55
C ASP A 170 11.47 -0.27 -5.14
N PRO A 171 12.17 -0.44 -4.00
CA PRO A 171 13.13 0.56 -3.54
C PRO A 171 14.44 0.55 -4.35
N PHE A 172 14.66 -0.45 -5.21
CA PHE A 172 15.91 -0.60 -5.98
C PHE A 172 15.74 -0.21 -7.46
N GLY A 173 14.56 0.27 -7.86
CA GLY A 173 14.26 0.74 -9.20
C GLY A 173 13.64 -0.32 -10.11
N ARG A 174 12.86 0.14 -11.11
CA ARG A 174 11.90 -0.63 -11.94
C ARG A 174 12.28 -2.10 -12.17
N GLY A 175 11.75 -2.98 -11.32
CA GLY A 175 11.80 -4.42 -11.53
C GLY A 175 13.16 -5.05 -11.23
N PHE A 176 14.07 -4.34 -10.53
CA PHE A 176 15.33 -4.93 -10.08
C PHE A 176 15.07 -6.15 -9.20
N LEU A 177 14.18 -5.99 -8.21
CA LEU A 177 13.81 -7.11 -7.35
C LEU A 177 13.13 -8.23 -8.14
N ARG A 178 12.26 -7.91 -9.10
CA ARG A 178 11.62 -8.92 -9.94
C ARG A 178 12.62 -9.71 -10.78
N ARG A 179 13.46 -9.02 -11.55
CA ARG A 179 14.47 -9.65 -12.40
C ARG A 179 15.46 -10.45 -11.58
N TRP A 180 15.79 -9.97 -10.39
CA TRP A 180 16.64 -10.68 -9.45
C TRP A 180 15.96 -11.94 -8.90
N ILE A 181 14.71 -11.88 -8.41
CA ILE A 181 14.00 -13.06 -7.88
C ILE A 181 13.82 -14.11 -8.97
N ILE A 182 13.43 -13.72 -10.19
CA ILE A 182 13.24 -14.64 -11.33
C ILE A 182 14.56 -15.29 -11.75
N ASN A 183 15.67 -14.54 -11.81
CA ASN A 183 16.96 -15.06 -12.25
C ASN A 183 17.75 -15.81 -11.16
N TRP A 184 17.34 -15.73 -9.89
CA TRP A 184 18.01 -16.38 -8.76
C TRP A 184 18.03 -17.91 -8.88
N GLY A 185 17.08 -18.50 -9.59
CA GLY A 185 17.05 -19.95 -9.88
C GLY A 185 18.01 -20.40 -10.99
N SER A 186 18.66 -19.47 -11.71
CA SER A 186 19.44 -19.76 -12.93
C SER A 186 20.94 -19.51 -12.80
N THR A 187 21.43 -18.96 -11.68
CA THR A 187 22.88 -18.99 -11.39
C THR A 187 23.25 -20.38 -10.87
N THR A 188 23.30 -21.35 -11.78
CA THR A 188 24.24 -22.45 -11.63
C THR A 188 25.62 -21.81 -11.65
N ASP A 189 26.30 -21.83 -10.50
CA ASP A 189 27.74 -21.60 -10.42
C ASP A 189 28.43 -22.68 -11.27
N GLU A 190 28.48 -22.47 -12.59
CA GLU A 190 29.37 -23.19 -13.50
C GLU A 190 30.68 -22.43 -13.60
N GLU A 191 31.43 -22.32 -12.50
CA GLU A 191 32.88 -22.12 -12.58
C GLU A 191 33.59 -22.98 -11.53
N ASP A 192 34.33 -23.93 -12.06
CA ASP A 192 35.54 -24.57 -11.55
C ASP A 192 35.47 -25.72 -10.52
N ASP A 193 35.72 -26.89 -11.10
CA ASP A 193 36.33 -28.10 -10.53
C ASP A 193 37.45 -27.80 -9.49
N VAL A 194 37.36 -28.48 -8.34
CA VAL A 194 38.44 -29.14 -7.55
C VAL A 194 38.04 -29.22 -6.05
N GLY A 195 37.60 -30.42 -5.65
CA GLY A 195 37.74 -30.92 -4.27
C GLY A 195 36.46 -31.38 -3.55
N PRO A 196 36.47 -32.51 -2.83
CA PRO A 196 35.32 -33.01 -2.09
C PRO A 196 35.23 -32.27 -0.75
N ARG A 197 34.59 -31.11 -0.73
CA ARG A 197 34.17 -30.44 0.51
C ARG A 197 32.66 -30.40 0.56
N SER A 198 32.17 -30.86 1.70
CA SER A 198 30.76 -31.04 2.07
C SER A 198 29.84 -29.95 1.52
N PRO A 199 28.59 -30.31 1.12
CA PRO A 199 27.63 -29.33 0.64
C PRO A 199 27.43 -28.26 1.73
N ARG A 200 27.91 -27.04 1.45
CA ARG A 200 27.60 -25.88 2.28
C ARG A 200 26.08 -25.68 2.20
N ARG A 201 25.38 -26.12 3.24
CA ARG A 201 23.94 -25.83 3.40
C ARG A 201 23.79 -24.31 3.39
N VAL A 202 23.18 -23.80 2.33
CA VAL A 202 22.63 -22.45 2.30
C VAL A 202 21.66 -22.35 3.49
N PRO A 203 21.74 -21.33 4.36
CA PRO A 203 20.85 -21.22 5.52
C PRO A 203 19.37 -21.31 5.08
N ASP A 204 18.55 -22.07 5.80
CA ASP A 204 17.14 -22.36 5.43
C ASP A 204 16.28 -21.10 5.18
N LEU A 205 16.68 -19.94 5.72
CA LEU A 205 16.06 -18.64 5.45
C LEU A 205 16.11 -18.21 3.97
N TYR A 206 17.06 -18.73 3.19
CA TYR A 206 17.24 -18.37 1.77
C TYR A 206 16.52 -19.31 0.80
N ARG A 207 16.05 -20.48 1.26
CA ARG A 207 15.36 -21.47 0.41
C ARG A 207 13.89 -21.12 0.17
N ALA A 208 13.30 -20.24 0.99
CA ALA A 208 11.88 -19.86 0.92
C ALA A 208 11.58 -18.59 0.09
N LEU A 209 12.59 -17.93 -0.49
CA LEU A 209 12.41 -16.77 -1.37
C LEU A 209 12.07 -17.03 -2.86
N PRO A 210 12.28 -18.21 -3.49
CA PRO A 210 12.09 -18.36 -4.94
C PRO A 210 10.64 -18.21 -5.42
N GLU A 211 9.65 -18.27 -4.53
CA GLU A 211 8.25 -18.14 -4.89
C GLU A 211 7.76 -16.69 -4.91
N ALA A 212 8.52 -15.75 -4.34
CA ALA A 212 8.11 -14.36 -4.16
C ALA A 212 7.89 -13.62 -5.50
N GLY A 213 6.70 -13.06 -5.69
CA GLY A 213 6.38 -12.29 -6.91
C GLY A 213 6.05 -13.18 -8.11
N THR A 214 5.70 -14.45 -7.89
CA THR A 214 5.10 -15.31 -8.93
C THR A 214 3.62 -15.01 -9.13
N GLY A 215 3.04 -14.19 -8.26
CA GLY A 215 1.61 -13.84 -8.25
C GLY A 215 0.75 -14.91 -7.58
N THR A 216 1.27 -16.12 -7.35
CA THR A 216 0.52 -17.22 -6.73
C THR A 216 0.15 -16.95 -5.26
N GLU A 217 0.85 -16.04 -4.61
CA GLU A 217 0.62 -15.64 -3.23
C GLU A 217 -0.76 -15.01 -3.03
N TRP A 218 -1.28 -14.31 -4.04
CA TRP A 218 -2.62 -13.73 -4.01
C TRP A 218 -3.71 -14.78 -3.93
N ASN A 219 -3.46 -16.02 -4.39
CA ASN A 219 -4.41 -17.12 -4.27
C ASN A 219 -4.73 -17.45 -2.80
N LYS A 220 -3.81 -17.16 -1.88
CA LYS A 220 -4.02 -17.37 -0.43
C LYS A 220 -5.10 -16.45 0.14
N PHE A 221 -5.41 -15.34 -0.52
CA PHE A 221 -6.38 -14.37 -0.05
C PHE A 221 -7.82 -14.68 -0.46
N ALA A 222 -8.03 -15.60 -1.40
CA ALA A 222 -9.35 -15.98 -1.91
C ALA A 222 -10.35 -16.34 -0.80
N GLU A 223 -9.90 -16.91 0.31
CA GLU A 223 -10.74 -17.31 1.44
C GLU A 223 -10.33 -16.67 2.78
N ALA A 224 -9.40 -15.72 2.75
CA ALA A 224 -8.80 -15.18 3.98
C ALA A 224 -9.71 -14.19 4.72
N TRP A 225 -10.39 -13.32 3.98
CA TRP A 225 -11.13 -12.18 4.55
C TRP A 225 -12.61 -12.27 4.20
N SER A 226 -13.47 -12.01 5.18
CA SER A 226 -14.94 -12.06 5.05
C SER A 226 -15.65 -10.80 5.53
N ARG A 227 -14.89 -9.81 6.01
CA ARG A 227 -15.39 -8.58 6.65
C ARG A 227 -14.73 -7.33 6.07
N LEU A 228 -14.11 -7.44 4.90
CA LEU A 228 -13.40 -6.34 4.30
C LEU A 228 -14.42 -5.32 3.78
N GLU A 229 -14.28 -4.08 4.25
CA GLU A 229 -15.07 -2.92 3.85
C GLU A 229 -14.29 -2.02 2.87
N THR A 230 -12.96 -2.00 2.98
CA THR A 230 -12.07 -1.18 2.15
C THR A 230 -10.86 -1.99 1.69
N LEU A 231 -10.62 -2.03 0.39
CA LEU A 231 -9.46 -2.65 -0.23
C LEU A 231 -8.75 -1.62 -1.13
N ARG A 232 -7.52 -1.26 -0.77
CA ARG A 232 -6.65 -0.41 -1.57
C ARG A 232 -5.37 -1.13 -1.92
N LEU A 233 -5.10 -1.32 -3.20
CA LEU A 233 -3.91 -1.98 -3.72
C LEU A 233 -3.15 -1.00 -4.62
N VAL A 234 -1.85 -0.88 -4.40
CA VAL A 234 -0.98 -0.02 -5.20
C VAL A 234 0.25 -0.80 -5.65
N GLY A 235 0.49 -0.86 -6.95
CA GLY A 235 1.62 -1.58 -7.56
C GLY A 235 1.53 -3.09 -7.41
N ALA A 236 0.32 -3.62 -7.21
CA ALA A 236 0.08 -5.04 -7.00
C ALA A 236 0.05 -5.83 -8.32
N GLU A 237 0.73 -6.98 -8.30
CA GLU A 237 0.71 -8.00 -9.36
C GLU A 237 -0.45 -8.97 -9.14
N ILE A 238 -1.66 -8.43 -9.20
CA ILE A 238 -2.87 -9.20 -8.99
C ILE A 238 -3.62 -9.29 -10.33
N SER A 239 -4.01 -10.50 -10.71
CA SER A 239 -4.85 -10.72 -11.89
C SER A 239 -6.33 -10.50 -11.58
N ASP A 240 -7.12 -10.21 -12.61
CA ASP A 240 -8.60 -10.11 -12.51
C ASP A 240 -9.20 -11.30 -11.76
N TRP A 241 -8.84 -12.53 -12.13
CA TRP A 241 -9.37 -13.73 -11.49
C TRP A 241 -9.11 -13.78 -9.97
N GLN A 242 -7.89 -13.43 -9.55
CA GLN A 242 -7.51 -13.43 -8.13
C GLN A 242 -8.28 -12.38 -7.34
N LEU A 243 -8.42 -11.18 -7.91
CA LEU A 243 -9.20 -10.12 -7.30
C LEU A 243 -10.69 -10.52 -7.20
N CYS A 244 -11.25 -11.12 -8.24
CA CYS A 244 -12.63 -11.63 -8.22
C CYS A 244 -12.83 -12.65 -7.09
N GLN A 245 -11.89 -13.56 -6.84
CA GLN A 245 -11.99 -14.50 -5.70
C GLN A 245 -12.03 -13.78 -4.35
N ILE A 246 -11.21 -12.74 -4.16
CA ILE A 246 -11.21 -11.93 -2.94
C ILE A 246 -12.57 -11.22 -2.78
N LEU A 247 -13.11 -10.65 -3.86
CA LEU A 247 -14.39 -9.95 -3.85
C LEU A 247 -15.59 -10.87 -3.59
N LYS A 248 -15.58 -12.12 -4.07
CA LYS A 248 -16.63 -13.12 -3.83
C LYS A 248 -16.90 -13.37 -2.35
N LYS A 249 -15.87 -13.29 -1.50
CA LYS A 249 -16.02 -13.46 -0.04
C LYS A 249 -16.32 -12.17 0.71
N ASN A 250 -16.27 -11.01 0.05
CA ASN A 250 -16.45 -9.70 0.66
C ASN A 250 -17.58 -8.91 -0.04
N PRO A 251 -18.84 -9.33 0.11
CA PRO A 251 -19.98 -8.63 -0.49
C PRO A 251 -20.25 -7.26 0.16
N GLY A 252 -19.72 -7.01 1.35
CA GLY A 252 -19.87 -5.73 2.07
C GLY A 252 -18.80 -4.69 1.74
N LEU A 253 -18.01 -4.88 0.67
CA LEU A 253 -16.95 -3.94 0.30
C LEU A 253 -17.58 -2.62 -0.18
N LYS A 254 -17.19 -1.52 0.47
CA LYS A 254 -17.64 -0.16 0.16
C LYS A 254 -16.64 0.58 -0.71
N GLU A 255 -15.37 0.27 -0.57
CA GLU A 255 -14.30 0.94 -1.30
C GLU A 255 -13.33 -0.06 -1.93
N LEU A 256 -13.14 0.07 -3.24
CA LEU A 256 -12.13 -0.62 -4.03
C LEU A 256 -11.24 0.41 -4.73
N TRP A 257 -9.96 0.45 -4.38
CA TRP A 257 -8.99 1.35 -5.00
C TRP A 257 -7.79 0.57 -5.53
N LEU A 258 -7.58 0.60 -6.83
CA LEU A 258 -6.48 -0.07 -7.53
C LEU A 258 -5.64 0.98 -8.23
N LYS A 259 -4.33 0.98 -7.95
CA LYS A 259 -3.39 1.91 -8.56
C LYS A 259 -2.20 1.16 -9.13
N LYS A 260 -1.83 1.39 -10.39
CA LYS A 260 -0.71 0.70 -11.08
C LYS A 260 -0.82 -0.83 -11.03
N CYS A 261 -2.05 -1.36 -11.11
CA CYS A 261 -2.31 -2.79 -11.25
C CYS A 261 -2.46 -3.08 -12.75
N LEU A 262 -1.42 -3.59 -13.39
CA LEU A 262 -1.36 -3.74 -14.85
C LEU A 262 -2.15 -4.94 -15.37
N ASP A 263 -2.31 -5.98 -14.55
CA ASP A 263 -3.01 -7.23 -14.91
C ASP A 263 -4.51 -7.19 -14.56
N VAL A 264 -5.02 -6.01 -14.21
CA VAL A 264 -6.44 -5.77 -13.91
C VAL A 264 -7.09 -5.01 -15.06
N GLY A 265 -8.17 -5.55 -15.61
CA GLY A 265 -8.80 -5.04 -16.82
C GLY A 265 -10.32 -5.26 -16.89
N ALA A 266 -10.80 -5.64 -18.08
CA ALA A 266 -12.22 -5.72 -18.40
C ALA A 266 -12.96 -6.87 -17.69
N GLU A 267 -12.27 -7.98 -17.41
CA GLU A 267 -12.88 -9.14 -16.76
C GLU A 267 -13.32 -8.81 -15.32
N LEU A 268 -12.58 -7.96 -14.61
CA LEU A 268 -13.01 -7.46 -13.30
C LEU A 268 -14.31 -6.65 -13.43
N LEU A 269 -14.40 -5.74 -14.40
CA LEU A 269 -15.58 -4.90 -14.57
C LEU A 269 -16.82 -5.72 -14.92
N LYS A 270 -16.68 -6.71 -15.80
CA LYS A 270 -17.74 -7.66 -16.12
C LYS A 270 -18.18 -8.46 -14.89
N PHE A 271 -17.21 -8.93 -14.10
CA PHE A 271 -17.49 -9.64 -12.85
C PHE A 271 -18.25 -8.78 -11.84
N LEU A 272 -17.87 -7.51 -11.69
CA LEU A 272 -18.54 -6.55 -10.80
C LEU A 272 -20.01 -6.31 -11.19
N ASP A 273 -20.34 -6.38 -12.48
CA ASP A 273 -21.70 -6.21 -12.98
C ASP A 273 -22.54 -7.49 -12.87
N GLU A 274 -22.04 -8.61 -13.39
CA GLU A 274 -22.81 -9.84 -13.57
C GLU A 274 -22.84 -10.75 -12.33
N GLU A 275 -21.70 -10.92 -11.66
CA GLU A 275 -21.52 -11.98 -10.66
C GLU A 275 -21.41 -11.46 -9.21
N TRP A 276 -21.03 -10.21 -9.00
CA TRP A 276 -20.74 -9.72 -7.65
C TRP A 276 -21.97 -9.24 -6.89
N GLU A 277 -22.34 -9.98 -5.84
CA GLU A 277 -23.47 -9.67 -4.96
C GLU A 277 -23.32 -8.32 -4.23
N GLY A 278 -22.07 -7.84 -4.07
CA GLY A 278 -21.74 -6.62 -3.34
C GLY A 278 -21.89 -5.31 -4.12
N ARG A 279 -22.34 -5.36 -5.38
CA ARG A 279 -22.45 -4.19 -6.28
C ARG A 279 -23.28 -3.02 -5.73
N SER A 280 -24.23 -3.29 -4.84
CA SER A 280 -25.03 -2.26 -4.18
C SER A 280 -24.36 -1.64 -2.95
N TYR A 281 -23.26 -2.20 -2.44
CA TYR A 281 -22.56 -1.63 -1.28
C TYR A 281 -21.37 -0.77 -1.67
N LEU A 282 -20.88 -0.90 -2.91
CA LEU A 282 -19.73 -0.16 -3.41
C LEU A 282 -20.07 1.32 -3.59
N GLN A 283 -19.35 2.16 -2.86
CA GLN A 283 -19.48 3.63 -2.86
C GLN A 283 -18.31 4.30 -3.56
N THR A 284 -17.13 3.69 -3.52
CA THR A 284 -15.91 4.26 -4.10
C THR A 284 -15.20 3.22 -4.96
N LEU A 285 -14.96 3.59 -6.23
CA LEU A 285 -14.17 2.82 -7.18
C LEU A 285 -13.04 3.69 -7.73
N GLY A 286 -11.79 3.32 -7.46
CA GLY A 286 -10.63 3.97 -8.04
C GLY A 286 -9.84 3.00 -8.90
N LEU A 287 -9.69 3.30 -10.18
CA LEU A 287 -8.80 2.62 -11.11
C LEU A 287 -7.81 3.68 -11.62
N VAL A 288 -6.57 3.63 -11.12
CA VAL A 288 -5.54 4.65 -11.41
C VAL A 288 -4.34 4.02 -12.07
N ASP A 289 -3.89 4.53 -13.22
CA ASP A 289 -2.79 3.95 -14.00
C ASP A 289 -2.98 2.44 -14.30
N CYS A 290 -4.22 1.95 -14.35
CA CYS A 290 -4.55 0.58 -14.73
C CYS A 290 -4.59 0.48 -16.26
N ASP A 291 -4.10 -0.64 -16.81
CA ASP A 291 -4.12 -0.85 -18.25
C ASP A 291 -5.49 -1.34 -18.69
N LEU A 292 -6.41 -0.39 -18.77
CA LEU A 292 -7.72 -0.66 -19.32
C LEU A 292 -7.64 -0.85 -20.85
N ALA A 293 -6.51 -0.68 -21.56
CA ALA A 293 -6.43 -0.54 -23.02
C ALA A 293 -6.63 -1.81 -23.88
N GLY A 294 -7.35 -2.82 -23.41
CA GLY A 294 -7.72 -3.99 -24.22
C GLY A 294 -8.75 -3.68 -25.32
N GLU A 295 -8.91 -4.56 -26.32
CA GLU A 295 -9.75 -4.38 -27.53
C GLU A 295 -11.27 -4.19 -27.30
N VAL A 296 -11.78 -4.03 -26.07
CA VAL A 296 -13.22 -4.05 -25.75
C VAL A 296 -13.62 -2.95 -24.74
N ASN A 297 -13.12 -1.73 -24.92
CA ASN A 297 -13.14 -0.71 -23.86
C ASN A 297 -14.41 0.11 -23.67
N GLN A 298 -15.18 0.35 -24.73
CA GLN A 298 -16.44 1.07 -24.54
C GLN A 298 -17.50 0.21 -23.85
N ASP A 299 -17.44 -1.12 -24.06
CA ASP A 299 -18.42 -2.04 -23.49
C ASP A 299 -18.06 -2.42 -22.04
N ALA A 300 -16.77 -2.64 -21.75
CA ALA A 300 -16.33 -2.96 -20.40
C ALA A 300 -16.67 -1.85 -19.38
N VAL A 301 -16.59 -0.60 -19.81
CA VAL A 301 -16.82 0.57 -18.96
C VAL A 301 -18.32 0.87 -18.77
N LYS A 302 -19.20 0.37 -19.67
CA LYS A 302 -20.66 0.41 -19.43
C LYS A 302 -21.08 -0.39 -18.21
N HIS A 303 -20.36 -1.46 -17.87
CA HIS A 303 -20.61 -2.28 -16.68
C HIS A 303 -20.50 -1.49 -15.37
N ILE A 304 -19.77 -0.36 -15.34
CA ILE A 304 -19.73 0.53 -14.18
C ILE A 304 -21.12 1.11 -13.87
N GLY A 305 -21.98 1.27 -14.87
CA GLY A 305 -23.32 1.84 -14.70
C GLY A 305 -24.28 0.99 -13.88
N SER A 306 -24.00 -0.29 -13.67
CA SER A 306 -24.82 -1.12 -12.77
C SER A 306 -24.52 -0.89 -11.28
N LEU A 307 -23.44 -0.17 -10.96
CA LEU A 307 -23.04 0.18 -9.60
C LEU A 307 -23.91 1.34 -9.06
N SER A 308 -25.16 1.02 -8.73
CA SER A 308 -26.19 1.99 -8.34
C SER A 308 -25.88 2.91 -7.15
N ASN A 309 -24.94 2.54 -6.27
CA ASN A 309 -24.59 3.31 -5.06
C ASN A 309 -23.21 3.97 -5.14
N LEU A 310 -22.61 4.00 -6.33
CA LEU A 310 -21.30 4.58 -6.55
C LEU A 310 -21.35 6.11 -6.41
N GLN A 311 -20.58 6.64 -5.46
CA GLN A 311 -20.48 8.06 -5.17
C GLN A 311 -19.21 8.67 -5.77
N VAL A 312 -18.11 7.91 -5.77
CA VAL A 312 -16.80 8.37 -6.22
C VAL A 312 -16.24 7.39 -7.24
N LEU A 313 -15.88 7.91 -8.42
CA LEU A 313 -15.19 7.17 -9.46
C LEU A 313 -13.91 7.90 -9.86
N SER A 314 -12.76 7.23 -9.75
CA SER A 314 -11.49 7.74 -10.25
C SER A 314 -10.96 6.87 -11.37
N LEU A 315 -10.69 7.47 -12.53
CA LEU A 315 -10.13 6.80 -13.72
C LEU A 315 -8.78 7.40 -14.16
N LEU A 316 -8.07 8.09 -13.26
CA LEU A 316 -6.85 8.83 -13.55
C LEU A 316 -5.77 7.97 -14.22
N GLY A 317 -5.24 8.41 -15.36
CA GLY A 317 -4.11 7.73 -16.03
C GLY A 317 -4.45 6.38 -16.66
N CYS A 318 -5.72 5.99 -16.70
CA CYS A 318 -6.17 4.82 -17.44
C CYS A 318 -5.99 5.03 -18.94
N LYS A 319 -5.31 4.07 -19.59
CA LYS A 319 -5.12 4.08 -21.04
C LYS A 319 -6.38 3.60 -21.75
N GLY A 320 -6.67 4.17 -22.93
CA GLY A 320 -7.79 3.75 -23.78
C GLY A 320 -9.15 4.35 -23.43
N LEU A 321 -9.22 5.30 -22.49
CA LEU A 321 -10.40 6.12 -22.20
C LEU A 321 -10.13 7.59 -22.48
N THR A 322 -11.07 8.27 -23.14
CA THR A 322 -11.01 9.74 -23.34
C THR A 322 -11.96 10.43 -22.37
N ASN A 323 -11.64 11.66 -21.98
CA ASN A 323 -12.52 12.47 -21.12
C ASN A 323 -13.94 12.58 -21.69
N SER A 324 -14.05 12.77 -23.00
CA SER A 324 -15.34 12.85 -23.70
C SER A 324 -16.18 11.57 -23.60
N THR A 325 -15.55 10.39 -23.58
CA THR A 325 -16.27 9.13 -23.39
C THR A 325 -16.78 8.96 -21.96
N VAL A 326 -15.99 9.39 -20.98
CA VAL A 326 -16.34 9.30 -19.55
C VAL A 326 -17.45 10.29 -19.19
N GLU A 327 -17.37 11.53 -19.68
CA GLU A 327 -18.41 12.55 -19.48
C GLU A 327 -19.75 12.09 -20.08
N ARG A 328 -19.73 11.60 -21.33
CA ARG A 328 -20.95 11.08 -21.97
C ARG A 328 -21.57 9.90 -21.20
N LEU A 329 -20.75 8.94 -20.76
CA LEU A 329 -21.25 7.79 -20.01
C LEU A 329 -21.79 8.19 -18.65
N ASN A 330 -21.21 9.20 -18.01
CA ASN A 330 -21.74 9.74 -16.77
C ASN A 330 -23.09 10.43 -16.95
N ASP A 331 -23.23 11.21 -18.02
CA ASP A 331 -24.48 11.92 -18.34
C ASP A 331 -25.59 10.96 -18.77
N GLU A 332 -25.25 9.87 -19.48
CA GLU A 332 -26.22 8.93 -20.03
C GLU A 332 -26.58 7.78 -19.09
N SER A 333 -25.64 7.29 -18.27
CA SER A 333 -25.79 6.00 -17.58
C SER A 333 -25.34 5.95 -16.13
N TRP A 334 -24.32 6.68 -15.71
CA TRP A 334 -23.76 6.50 -14.36
C TRP A 334 -24.33 7.46 -13.32
N HIS A 335 -24.51 8.73 -13.70
CA HIS A 335 -24.97 9.80 -12.82
C HIS A 335 -24.19 9.89 -11.49
N ILE A 336 -22.87 9.67 -11.53
CA ILE A 336 -21.99 9.66 -10.35
C ILE A 336 -21.66 11.11 -9.97
N PRO A 337 -21.78 11.48 -8.68
CA PRO A 337 -21.60 12.86 -8.23
C PRO A 337 -20.14 13.33 -8.22
N GLN A 338 -19.17 12.43 -8.02
CA GLN A 338 -17.74 12.77 -7.99
C GLN A 338 -16.95 11.88 -8.95
N ILE A 339 -16.50 12.46 -10.06
CA ILE A 339 -15.67 11.78 -11.06
C ILE A 339 -14.33 12.47 -11.22
N GLU A 340 -13.26 11.69 -11.09
CA GLU A 340 -11.91 12.09 -11.50
C GLU A 340 -11.64 11.52 -12.89
N LEU A 341 -11.59 12.41 -13.88
CA LEU A 341 -11.44 12.06 -15.29
C LEU A 341 -10.09 11.38 -15.57
N PRO A 342 -9.99 10.52 -16.60
CA PRO A 342 -8.72 10.00 -17.09
C PRO A 342 -7.86 11.16 -17.58
N GLY A 343 -7.01 11.70 -16.70
CA GLY A 343 -6.17 12.85 -17.01
C GLY A 343 -5.54 12.72 -18.40
N ALA A 344 -5.59 13.80 -19.17
CA ALA A 344 -5.04 13.82 -20.52
C ALA A 344 -3.62 13.24 -20.47
N HIS A 345 -3.39 12.27 -21.34
CA HIS A 345 -2.08 11.73 -21.64
C HIS A 345 -1.05 12.86 -21.58
N VAL A 346 0.01 12.72 -20.78
CA VAL A 346 1.16 13.65 -20.80
C VAL A 346 1.80 13.72 -22.21
N THR A 347 1.37 12.86 -23.13
CA THR A 347 1.73 12.90 -24.56
C THR A 347 0.93 13.92 -25.40
N ASP A 348 -0.11 14.58 -24.88
CA ASP A 348 -0.83 15.67 -25.57
C ASP A 348 -0.36 17.08 -25.17
N LEU A 349 0.54 17.17 -24.19
CA LEU A 349 1.51 18.26 -24.18
C LEU A 349 2.53 17.88 -25.27
N GLY A 350 2.43 18.54 -26.43
CA GLY A 350 3.51 18.51 -27.44
C GLY A 350 4.87 18.66 -26.76
N PRO A 351 5.96 18.13 -27.37
CA PRO A 351 7.24 17.86 -26.71
C PRO A 351 7.53 18.98 -25.72
N MET A 352 7.46 18.64 -24.43
CA MET A 352 7.72 19.57 -23.34
C MET A 352 8.97 20.37 -23.74
N PRO A 353 8.92 21.71 -23.85
CA PRO A 353 10.07 22.46 -24.31
C PRO A 353 11.20 22.05 -23.37
N ALA A 354 12.25 21.47 -23.95
CA ALA A 354 13.43 21.10 -23.21
C ALA A 354 13.82 22.32 -22.39
N VAL A 355 13.61 22.25 -21.08
CA VAL A 355 14.18 23.22 -20.17
C VAL A 355 15.66 22.94 -20.26
N ILE A 356 16.33 23.66 -21.15
CA ILE A 356 17.78 23.76 -21.16
C ILE A 356 18.07 24.48 -19.85
N GLU A 357 18.47 23.70 -18.85
CA GLU A 357 19.09 24.21 -17.64
C GLU A 357 20.39 24.87 -18.11
N VAL A 358 20.33 26.17 -18.36
CA VAL A 358 21.53 26.96 -18.65
C VAL A 358 22.23 27.12 -17.31
N ASP A 359 23.35 26.42 -17.16
CA ASP A 359 24.21 26.54 -16.00
C ASP A 359 24.64 28.01 -15.85
N PRO A 360 24.30 28.71 -14.74
CA PRO A 360 24.58 30.14 -14.59
C PRO A 360 26.09 30.47 -14.58
N ALA A 361 26.96 29.46 -14.56
CA ALA A 361 28.41 29.60 -14.67
C ALA A 361 28.90 30.09 -16.06
N TYR A 362 28.04 30.25 -17.05
CA TYR A 362 28.40 30.68 -18.41
C TYR A 362 27.96 32.10 -18.79
N VAL A 363 27.48 32.92 -17.85
CA VAL A 363 26.91 34.26 -18.18
C VAL A 363 27.87 35.43 -17.97
N ASP A 364 29.04 35.24 -17.37
CA ASP A 364 29.98 36.34 -17.14
C ASP A 364 31.31 36.10 -17.88
N ASP A 365 31.55 36.88 -18.95
CA ASP A 365 32.83 37.53 -19.28
C ASP A 365 32.75 38.18 -20.69
N GLU A 366 32.04 39.31 -20.81
CA GLU A 366 32.35 40.35 -21.81
C GLU A 366 32.06 41.73 -21.22
N GLU A 367 33.06 42.32 -20.54
CA GLU A 367 33.34 43.77 -20.58
C GLU A 367 34.81 44.06 -20.24
#